data_AF-A0A2E9KAV8-F1
#
_entry.id   AF-A0A2E9KAV8-F1
#
_cell.length_a   1.000
_cell.length_b   1.000
_cell.length_c   1.000
_cell.angle_alpha   90.00
_cell.angle_beta   90.00
_cell.angle_gamma   90.00
#
_symmetry.space_group_name_H-M   'P 1'
#
loop_
_entity.id
_entity.type
_entity.pdbx_description
1 polymer ?
#
loop_
_entity_poly.entity_id
_entity_poly.type
_entity_poly.pdbx_seq_one_letter_code
_entity_poly.pdbx_strand_id
1 'polypeptide(L)'
;MKYIILWVAALLLTTAVVASEQAVPLDQSAGGTLYLEATLESAVTASFLLDTGSGLLTLNKATFEALTKGRKLEQTGKSAARLANGKILTVSQYQLSSIRIGQACELGPVEVAVMPGGNNILGINTLLKAAPMTITAESVTLSGCR
;
A
#
# COMPACT_ATOMS: atom_id res chain seq x y z
N MET A 1 27.16 -55.43 -25.70
CA MET A 1 27.78 -54.09 -25.82
C MET A 1 26.70 -53.16 -26.36
N LYS A 2 25.78 -52.61 -25.56
CA LYS A 2 25.91 -51.56 -24.53
C LYS A 2 26.27 -50.18 -25.12
N TYR A 3 25.33 -49.59 -25.87
CA TYR A 3 25.34 -48.17 -26.25
C TYR A 3 23.93 -47.63 -26.02
N ILE A 4 23.64 -47.22 -24.78
CA ILE A 4 23.66 -45.82 -24.31
C ILE A 4 22.35 -45.13 -24.66
N ILE A 5 21.49 -45.11 -23.63
CA ILE A 5 20.19 -44.46 -23.58
C ILE A 5 20.45 -42.95 -23.55
N LEU A 6 20.03 -42.23 -24.59
CA LEU A 6 20.08 -40.77 -24.63
C LEU A 6 18.88 -40.23 -23.84
N TRP A 7 19.06 -40.04 -22.54
CA TRP A 7 18.12 -39.30 -21.70
C TRP A 7 18.26 -37.80 -22.01
N VAL A 8 17.32 -37.25 -22.76
CA VAL A 8 17.15 -35.79 -22.87
C VAL A 8 16.61 -35.30 -21.54
N ALA A 9 17.51 -34.85 -20.66
CA ALA A 9 17.16 -34.15 -19.44
C ALA A 9 16.61 -32.77 -19.82
N ALA A 10 15.28 -32.65 -19.83
CA ALA A 10 14.60 -31.36 -19.88
C ALA A 10 14.86 -30.63 -18.55
N LEU A 11 15.87 -29.76 -18.55
CA LEU A 11 16.19 -28.88 -17.44
C LEU A 11 15.08 -27.82 -17.34
N LEU A 12 14.09 -28.06 -16.47
CA LEU A 12 13.11 -27.06 -16.06
C LEU A 12 13.86 -25.93 -15.33
N LEU A 13 14.18 -24.84 -16.03
CA LEU A 13 14.61 -23.59 -15.39
C LEU A 13 13.41 -23.03 -14.62
N THR A 14 13.33 -23.30 -13.33
CA THR A 14 12.47 -22.55 -12.43
C THR A 14 13.12 -21.18 -12.23
N THR A 15 12.60 -20.15 -12.88
CA THR A 15 12.96 -18.76 -12.53
C THR A 15 12.41 -18.50 -11.13
N ALA A 16 13.29 -18.48 -10.12
CA ALA A 16 12.93 -17.92 -8.84
C ALA A 16 12.57 -16.44 -9.08
N VAL A 17 11.31 -16.08 -8.87
CA VAL A 17 10.92 -14.67 -8.79
C VAL A 17 11.54 -14.16 -7.50
N VAL A 18 12.68 -13.49 -7.62
CA VAL A 18 13.25 -12.75 -6.49
C VAL A 18 12.30 -11.59 -6.24
N ALA A 19 11.69 -11.55 -5.06
CA ALA A 19 10.90 -10.40 -4.66
C ALA A 19 11.82 -9.18 -4.66
N SER A 20 11.55 -8.23 -5.54
CA SER A 20 12.39 -7.04 -5.67
C SER A 20 12.19 -6.19 -4.42
N GLU A 21 13.28 -5.97 -3.69
CA GLU A 21 13.32 -4.96 -2.66
C GLU A 21 13.11 -3.59 -3.32
N GLN A 22 12.24 -2.79 -2.73
CA GLN A 22 11.80 -1.53 -3.28
C GLN A 22 11.99 -0.43 -2.26
N ALA A 23 13.02 0.37 -2.48
CA ALA A 23 13.25 1.59 -1.72
C ALA A 23 12.37 2.70 -2.28
N VAL A 24 11.39 3.13 -1.50
CA VAL A 24 10.50 4.24 -1.83
C VAL A 24 11.01 5.48 -1.09
N PRO A 25 11.35 6.58 -1.79
CA PRO A 25 11.81 7.80 -1.13
C PRO A 25 10.71 8.39 -0.24
N LEU A 26 11.12 8.97 0.88
CA LEU A 26 10.26 9.67 1.81
C LEU A 26 10.49 11.18 1.73
N ASP A 27 9.41 11.94 1.71
CA ASP A 27 9.44 13.38 1.87
C ASP A 27 9.16 13.73 3.33
N GLN A 28 10.05 14.52 3.94
CA GLN A 28 9.84 15.00 5.31
C GLN A 28 9.16 16.38 5.30
N SER A 29 8.06 16.51 6.05
CA SER A 29 7.43 17.81 6.28
C SER A 29 8.27 18.66 7.23
N ALA A 30 8.02 19.98 7.26
CA ALA A 30 8.63 20.88 8.23
C ALA A 30 8.34 20.48 9.70
N GLY A 31 7.25 19.74 9.95
CA GLY A 31 6.90 19.21 11.26
C GLY A 31 7.55 17.86 11.60
N GLY A 32 8.40 17.32 10.73
CA GLY A 32 9.15 16.08 10.95
C GLY A 32 8.42 14.80 10.55
N THR A 33 7.18 14.89 10.07
CA THR A 33 6.41 13.73 9.59
C THR A 33 6.87 13.28 8.20
N LEU A 34 6.81 11.97 7.93
CA LEU A 34 7.29 11.34 6.70
C LEU A 34 6.14 11.02 5.75
N TYR A 35 6.30 11.33 4.48
CA TYR A 35 5.31 11.11 3.44
C TYR A 35 5.89 10.30 2.28
N LEU A 36 5.02 9.61 1.56
CA LEU A 36 5.35 8.97 0.29
C LEU A 36 4.20 9.11 -0.70
N GLU A 37 4.50 8.92 -1.97
CA GLU A 37 3.49 8.84 -3.01
C GLU A 37 2.94 7.42 -3.16
N ALA A 38 1.62 7.31 -3.28
CA ALA A 38 0.97 6.08 -3.68
C ALA A 38 -0.14 6.33 -4.69
N THR A 39 -0.37 5.37 -5.58
CA THR A 39 -1.42 5.41 -6.59
C THR A 39 -2.52 4.42 -6.24
N LEU A 40 -3.74 4.93 -6.11
CA LEU A 40 -4.95 4.18 -5.82
C LEU A 40 -5.59 3.74 -7.13
N GLU A 41 -5.92 2.44 -7.26
CA GLU A 41 -6.72 1.90 -8.37
C GLU A 41 -6.17 2.28 -9.76
N SER A 42 -4.85 2.43 -9.87
CA SER A 42 -4.14 2.90 -11.06
C SER A 42 -4.63 4.25 -11.61
N ALA A 43 -5.36 5.04 -10.83
CA ALA A 43 -6.10 6.21 -11.29
C ALA A 43 -5.72 7.50 -10.54
N VAL A 44 -5.54 7.42 -9.22
CA VAL A 44 -5.30 8.62 -8.38
C VAL A 44 -4.00 8.47 -7.63
N THR A 45 -3.02 9.27 -7.99
CA THR A 45 -1.77 9.43 -7.23
C THR A 45 -1.95 10.52 -6.18
N ALA A 46 -1.56 10.22 -4.94
CA ALA A 46 -1.62 11.16 -3.83
C ALA A 46 -0.46 10.94 -2.85
N SER A 47 -0.17 11.96 -2.05
CA SER A 47 0.75 11.87 -0.93
C SER A 47 0.06 11.29 0.30
N PHE A 48 0.75 10.38 1.00
CA PHE A 48 0.30 9.70 2.20
C PHE A 48 1.29 9.89 3.33
N LEU A 49 0.78 10.27 4.50
CA LEU A 49 1.53 10.21 5.75
C LEU A 49 1.83 8.75 6.08
N LEU A 50 3.11 8.42 6.27
CA LEU A 50 3.55 7.13 6.80
C LEU A 50 3.28 7.12 8.31
N ASP A 51 2.30 6.34 8.76
CA ASP A 51 1.86 6.34 10.17
C ASP A 51 1.70 4.92 10.72
N THR A 52 2.74 4.44 11.39
CA THR A 52 2.75 3.15 12.07
C THR A 52 1.85 3.12 13.32
N GLY A 53 1.41 4.29 13.82
CA GLY A 53 0.45 4.41 14.91
C GLY A 53 -1.01 4.30 14.48
N SER A 54 -1.27 4.30 13.16
CA SER A 54 -2.61 4.11 12.59
C SER A 54 -2.80 2.70 12.02
N GLY A 55 -3.99 2.13 12.18
CA GLY A 55 -4.30 0.80 11.68
C GLY A 55 -4.56 0.75 10.17
N LEU A 56 -5.53 1.55 9.72
CA LEU A 56 -6.07 1.48 8.36
C LEU A 56 -5.40 2.47 7.41
N LEU A 57 -5.43 2.14 6.11
CA LEU A 57 -5.31 3.16 5.06
C LEU A 57 -6.48 4.14 5.22
N THR A 58 -6.19 5.43 5.22
CA THR A 58 -7.23 6.46 5.26
C THR A 58 -7.08 7.43 4.10
N LEU A 59 -8.21 7.80 3.51
CA LEU A 59 -8.29 8.86 2.51
C LEU A 59 -9.00 10.04 3.12
N ASN A 60 -8.48 11.23 2.86
CA ASN A 60 -9.24 12.44 3.06
C ASN A 60 -10.34 12.55 1.99
N LYS A 61 -11.32 13.42 2.26
CA LYS A 61 -12.46 13.64 1.39
C LYS A 61 -12.05 13.98 -0.06
N ALA A 62 -11.08 14.86 -0.25
CA ALA A 62 -10.65 15.30 -1.59
C ALA A 62 -10.08 14.13 -2.43
N THR A 63 -9.26 13.28 -1.83
CA THR A 63 -8.68 12.11 -2.51
C THR A 63 -9.75 11.08 -2.83
N PHE A 64 -10.70 10.86 -1.90
CA PHE A 64 -11.81 9.95 -2.14
C PHE A 64 -12.77 10.44 -3.25
N GLU A 65 -13.06 11.74 -3.28
CA GLU A 65 -13.85 12.36 -4.35
C GLU A 65 -13.17 12.26 -5.71
N ALA A 66 -11.85 12.46 -5.77
CA ALA A 66 -11.08 12.25 -6.99
C ALA A 66 -11.13 10.79 -7.44
N LEU A 67 -10.97 9.84 -6.52
CA LEU A 67 -11.00 8.39 -6.79
C LEU A 67 -12.37 7.88 -7.27
N THR A 68 -13.44 8.54 -6.85
CA THR A 68 -14.83 8.19 -7.18
C THR A 68 -15.43 9.09 -8.26
N LYS A 69 -14.62 9.94 -8.89
CA LYS A 69 -15.08 10.76 -10.02
C LYS A 69 -15.45 9.85 -11.20
N GLY A 70 -16.75 9.73 -11.46
CA GLY A 70 -17.27 8.90 -12.56
C GLY A 70 -17.42 7.41 -12.24
N ARG A 71 -17.20 6.98 -10.99
CA ARG A 71 -17.46 5.61 -10.54
C ARG A 71 -17.93 5.56 -9.09
N LYS A 72 -18.77 4.58 -8.75
CA LYS A 72 -19.20 4.36 -7.36
C LYS A 72 -18.35 3.29 -6.70
N LEU A 73 -17.87 3.55 -5.50
CA LEU A 73 -17.34 2.54 -4.59
C LEU A 73 -18.44 2.16 -3.59
N GLU A 74 -18.74 0.86 -3.50
CA GLU A 74 -19.69 0.37 -2.50
C GLU A 74 -19.06 0.36 -1.11
N GLN A 75 -19.80 0.89 -0.14
CA GLN A 75 -19.37 0.90 1.25
C GLN A 75 -19.38 -0.53 1.80
N THR A 76 -18.25 -0.99 2.32
CA THR A 76 -18.10 -2.33 2.89
C THR A 76 -18.37 -2.36 4.40
N GLY A 77 -18.31 -1.22 5.07
CA GLY A 77 -18.50 -1.17 6.52
C GLY A 77 -18.38 0.22 7.13
N LYS A 78 -18.24 0.25 8.45
CA LYS A 78 -17.97 1.45 9.25
C LYS A 78 -16.89 1.12 10.27
N SER A 79 -16.01 2.08 10.51
CA SER A 79 -14.95 1.99 11.52
C SER A 79 -15.08 3.10 12.55
N ALA A 80 -14.67 2.82 13.79
CA ALA A 80 -14.50 3.83 14.83
C ALA A 80 -13.05 4.32 14.85
N ALA A 81 -12.78 5.43 14.19
CA ALA A 81 -11.46 6.07 14.18
C ALA A 81 -11.25 6.84 15.50
N ARG A 82 -10.28 6.41 16.31
CA ARG A 82 -9.80 7.17 17.47
C ARG A 82 -8.69 8.11 17.01
N LEU A 83 -8.92 9.41 17.14
CA LEU A 83 -7.95 10.44 16.79
C LEU A 83 -6.89 10.59 17.89
N ALA A 84 -5.77 11.23 17.54
CA ALA A 84 -4.68 11.53 18.48
C ALA A 84 -5.12 12.37 19.70
N ASN A 85 -6.19 13.17 19.56
CA ASN A 85 -6.78 13.93 20.67
C ASN A 85 -7.80 13.11 21.51
N GLY A 86 -7.91 11.80 21.27
CA GLY A 86 -8.82 10.89 21.97
C GLY A 86 -10.25 10.86 21.45
N LYS A 87 -10.66 11.81 20.58
CA LYS A 87 -12.00 11.82 19.99
C LYS A 87 -12.23 10.57 19.12
N ILE A 88 -13.43 10.02 19.17
CA ILE A 88 -13.86 8.91 18.32
C ILE A 88 -14.77 9.46 17.21
N LEU A 89 -14.50 9.05 15.97
CA LEU A 89 -15.32 9.34 14.80
C LEU A 89 -15.75 8.03 14.14
N THR A 90 -17.03 7.89 13.83
CA THR A 90 -17.51 6.82 12.96
C THR A 90 -17.28 7.22 11.51
N VAL A 91 -16.52 6.42 10.77
CA VAL A 91 -16.14 6.67 9.37
C VAL A 91 -16.55 5.52 8.46
N SER A 92 -16.89 5.84 7.21
CA SER A 92 -17.23 4.82 6.21
C SER A 92 -15.98 4.09 5.74
N GLN A 93 -16.12 2.78 5.53
CA GLN A 93 -15.08 1.91 4.97
C GLN A 93 -15.45 1.44 3.57
N TYR A 94 -14.43 1.29 2.74
CA TYR A 94 -14.52 0.80 1.38
C TYR A 94 -13.39 -0.20 1.15
N GLN A 95 -13.50 -0.95 0.05
CA GLN A 95 -12.47 -1.85 -0.43
C GLN A 95 -11.90 -1.31 -1.74
N LEU A 96 -10.58 -1.18 -1.83
CA LEU A 96 -9.89 -0.94 -3.10
C LEU A 96 -9.34 -2.26 -3.63
N SER A 97 -9.25 -2.40 -4.95
CA SER A 97 -8.66 -3.57 -5.59
C SER A 97 -7.13 -3.56 -5.48
N SER A 98 -6.50 -2.40 -5.64
CA SER A 98 -5.06 -2.26 -5.44
C SER A 98 -4.63 -0.86 -4.99
N ILE A 99 -3.44 -0.82 -4.42
CA ILE A 99 -2.66 0.40 -4.18
C ILE A 99 -1.22 0.13 -4.61
N ARG A 100 -0.63 1.07 -5.34
CA ARG A 100 0.78 1.06 -5.70
C ARG A 100 1.55 2.05 -4.84
N ILE A 101 2.47 1.58 -4.02
CA ILE A 101 3.37 2.43 -3.23
C ILE A 101 4.62 2.73 -4.07
N GLY A 102 4.99 4.01 -4.15
CA GLY A 102 6.10 4.45 -5.01
C GLY A 102 5.85 4.07 -6.48
N GLN A 103 6.92 3.68 -7.18
CA GLN A 103 6.84 3.43 -8.63
C GLN A 103 6.32 2.05 -9.03
N ALA A 104 6.45 1.02 -8.17
CA ALA A 104 6.09 -0.33 -8.57
C ALA A 104 5.70 -1.29 -7.43
N CYS A 105 5.52 -0.82 -6.18
CA CYS A 105 5.10 -1.74 -5.12
C CYS A 105 3.58 -1.91 -5.15
N GLU A 106 3.08 -2.85 -5.95
CA GLU A 106 1.65 -3.15 -6.02
C GLU A 106 1.23 -4.04 -4.84
N LEU A 107 0.18 -3.61 -4.15
CA LEU A 107 -0.47 -4.35 -3.09
C LEU A 107 -1.91 -4.64 -3.50
N GLY A 108 -2.30 -5.91 -3.32
CA GLY A 108 -3.67 -6.38 -3.57
C GLY A 108 -4.69 -5.79 -2.60
N PRO A 109 -5.93 -6.30 -2.59
CA PRO A 109 -7.08 -5.57 -2.06
C PRO A 109 -6.83 -4.97 -0.67
N VAL A 110 -6.99 -3.66 -0.53
CA VAL A 110 -6.81 -2.92 0.74
C VAL A 110 -8.12 -2.30 1.24
N GLU A 111 -8.34 -2.41 2.54
CA GLU A 111 -9.45 -1.72 3.20
C GLU A 111 -9.05 -0.26 3.42
N VAL A 112 -10.00 0.64 3.18
CA VAL A 112 -9.78 2.08 3.29
C VAL A 112 -10.90 2.76 4.06
N ALA A 113 -10.54 3.64 4.99
CA ALA A 113 -11.49 4.49 5.71
C ALA A 113 -11.48 5.91 5.14
N VAL A 114 -12.64 6.56 5.04
CA VAL A 114 -12.75 7.94 4.55
C VAL A 114 -12.90 8.90 5.72
N MET A 115 -11.89 9.75 5.89
CA MET A 115 -11.83 10.78 6.91
C MET A 115 -12.40 12.12 6.36
N PRO A 116 -13.13 12.89 7.19
CA PRO A 116 -13.70 14.17 6.75
C PRO A 116 -12.64 15.26 6.50
N GLY A 117 -11.42 15.07 6.98
CA GLY A 117 -10.30 15.99 6.79
C GLY A 117 -8.98 15.38 7.22
N GLY A 118 -7.91 16.18 7.17
CA GLY A 118 -6.55 15.74 7.45
C GLY A 118 -5.83 15.19 6.22
N ASN A 119 -4.68 14.57 6.46
CA ASN A 119 -3.88 13.94 5.42
C ASN A 119 -4.44 12.57 5.05
N ASN A 120 -4.08 12.08 3.87
CA ASN A 120 -4.18 10.65 3.64
C ASN A 120 -3.15 9.95 4.53
N ILE A 121 -3.48 8.77 5.04
CA ILE A 121 -2.60 8.04 5.97
C ILE A 121 -2.41 6.62 5.45
N LEU A 122 -1.14 6.22 5.29
CA LEU A 122 -0.76 4.85 5.03
C LEU A 122 -0.52 4.13 6.36
N GLY A 123 -1.55 3.47 6.86
CA GLY A 123 -1.51 2.75 8.13
C GLY A 123 -0.77 1.42 8.09
N ILE A 124 -0.47 0.91 9.29
CA ILE A 124 0.36 -0.28 9.50
C ILE A 124 -0.19 -1.54 8.83
N ASN A 125 -1.52 -1.70 8.74
CA ASN A 125 -2.11 -2.89 8.11
C ASN A 125 -1.78 -2.97 6.62
N THR A 126 -1.69 -1.84 5.93
CA THR A 126 -1.29 -1.78 4.52
C THR A 126 0.20 -1.98 4.38
N LEU A 127 1.01 -1.32 5.21
CA LEU A 127 2.46 -1.45 5.22
C LEU A 127 2.92 -2.91 5.44
N LEU A 128 2.27 -3.63 6.37
CA LEU A 128 2.62 -5.02 6.65
C LEU A 128 2.29 -5.98 5.51
N LYS A 129 1.42 -5.62 4.55
CA LYS A 129 1.23 -6.41 3.33
C LYS A 129 2.45 -6.38 2.42
N ALA A 130 3.25 -5.31 2.53
CA ALA A 130 4.50 -5.14 1.80
C ALA A 130 5.72 -5.65 2.59
N ALA A 131 5.50 -6.35 3.71
CA ALA A 131 6.57 -6.86 4.54
C ALA A 131 7.43 -7.93 3.83
N PRO A 132 8.72 -8.10 4.18
CA PRO A 132 9.51 -7.28 5.12
C PRO A 132 9.57 -5.80 4.78
N MET A 133 9.65 -4.93 5.79
CA MET A 133 9.77 -3.49 5.59
C MET A 133 10.79 -2.87 6.55
N THR A 134 11.49 -1.83 6.09
CA THR A 134 12.41 -1.02 6.90
C THR A 134 12.15 0.45 6.63
N ILE A 135 12.06 1.27 7.67
CA ILE A 135 11.88 2.72 7.57
C ILE A 135 13.18 3.39 8.00
N THR A 136 13.74 4.24 7.15
CA THR A 136 14.82 5.19 7.45
C THR A 136 14.27 6.62 7.38
N ALA A 137 15.12 7.63 7.61
CA ALA A 137 14.68 9.02 7.47
C ALA A 137 14.42 9.40 6.00
N GLU A 138 15.07 8.72 5.05
CA GLU A 138 15.07 9.04 3.63
C GLU A 138 14.19 8.10 2.80
N SER A 139 13.89 6.90 3.31
CA SER A 139 13.21 5.88 2.52
C SER A 139 12.43 4.88 3.36
N VAL A 140 11.43 4.27 2.73
CA VAL A 140 10.85 3.01 3.19
C VAL A 140 11.18 1.91 2.20
N THR A 141 11.89 0.90 2.68
CA THR A 141 12.18 -0.33 1.95
C THR A 141 11.02 -1.30 2.13
N LEU A 142 10.52 -1.85 1.02
CA LEU A 142 9.42 -2.82 0.96
C LEU A 142 9.85 -4.06 0.16
N SER A 143 9.48 -5.27 0.60
CA SER A 143 9.89 -6.51 -0.07
C SER A 143 8.74 -7.44 -0.45
N GLY A 144 7.53 -7.20 0.07
CA GLY A 144 6.34 -8.04 -0.16
C GLY A 144 5.51 -7.65 -1.38
N CYS A 145 6.04 -6.78 -2.24
CA CYS A 145 5.36 -6.26 -3.43
C CYS A 145 5.18 -7.36 -4.49
N ARG A 146 4.14 -7.27 -5.32
CA ARG A 146 3.82 -8.27 -6.37
C ARG A 146 3.75 -7.67 -7.76
#